data_AF-A0A7X8MF97-F1
#
_entry.id   AF-A0A7X8MF97-F1
#
_cell.length_a   1.000
_cell.length_b   1.000
_cell.length_c   1.000
_cell.angle_alpha   90.00
_cell.angle_beta   90.00
_cell.angle_gamma   90.00
#
_symmetry.space_group_name_H-M   'P 1'
#
loop_
_entity.id
_entity.type
_entity.pdbx_description
1 polymer ?
#
loop_
_entity_poly.entity_id
_entity_poly.type
_entity_poly.pdbx_seq_one_letter_code
_entity_poly.pdbx_strand_id
1 'polypeptide(L)'
;MKGIEKMLSRKKEEIFMVEAPEEMEDCLKSALQKKRRRFPKGAIAAAFVAALILAYSFDSIAYYGKKFMGYDFMRYGNLRELFEEGLGQEINKSCIFSDGLEFTLDAIMFDGNELMAFCRIYDPEEDLIVFDPIYSVSLTGLNPSRYSLKLGHGSNPDKHTQEFVYTFEAPAFYEKWMKLNIKFRKGDVKEERTISFALDRSKAIETSVQKDINTKVRVGECDVLFDKITASAMKTYIQGSINPLTEESKKKLDPKNAEDYEKYGTTILLFDMVSDKGETIGFYEGDTNSSMGKTSFIIKGDALSKDFNTLEIKNIRLKRHRPMDKSVDILEKTENLQVDEDILIKSVYFEGDTTCVIVSSRGVPSLELFDGDELMEIINHGSYEKQAESEEPVDWVFRFEGKGQNMRLDIRYIMYYTYSDEKVSIPID
;
A
#
# COMPACT_ATOMS: atom_id res chain seq x y z
N MET A 1 -22.61 52.24 23.34
CA MET A 1 -21.48 52.05 24.28
C MET A 1 -21.76 52.46 25.72
N LYS A 2 -22.56 53.51 26.03
CA LYS A 2 -22.81 53.96 27.43
C LYS A 2 -23.57 53.00 28.37
N GLY A 3 -24.21 51.94 27.85
CA GLY A 3 -24.97 50.97 28.67
C GLY A 3 -24.12 49.88 29.31
N ILE A 4 -23.07 49.42 28.60
CA ILE A 4 -22.22 48.30 29.03
C ILE A 4 -21.26 48.74 30.14
N GLU A 5 -20.68 49.94 30.01
CA GLU A 5 -19.82 50.52 31.06
C GLU A 5 -20.58 50.71 32.37
N LYS A 6 -21.86 51.11 32.31
CA LYS A 6 -22.68 51.32 33.51
C LYS A 6 -23.02 49.99 34.21
N MET A 7 -23.22 48.92 33.44
CA MET A 7 -23.38 47.56 34.00
C MET A 7 -22.10 47.03 34.63
N LEU A 8 -20.93 47.26 34.01
CA LEU A 8 -19.64 46.80 34.52
C LEU A 8 -19.25 47.51 35.81
N SER A 9 -19.49 48.83 35.91
CA SER A 9 -19.21 49.58 37.14
C SER A 9 -20.07 49.11 38.32
N ARG A 10 -21.35 48.80 38.07
CA ARG A 10 -22.25 48.29 39.12
C ARG A 10 -21.88 46.87 39.57
N LYS A 11 -21.51 45.99 38.65
CA LYS A 11 -20.99 44.64 38.96
C LYS A 11 -19.68 44.68 39.74
N LYS A 12 -18.83 45.68 39.48
CA LYS A 12 -17.58 45.89 40.21
C LYS A 12 -17.84 46.26 41.67
N GLU A 13 -18.80 47.16 41.92
CA GLU A 13 -19.19 47.51 43.30
C GLU A 13 -19.80 46.33 44.06
N GLU A 14 -20.61 45.49 43.40
CA GLU A 14 -21.16 44.26 43.99
C GLU A 14 -20.06 43.25 44.39
N ILE A 15 -18.98 43.13 43.63
CA ILE A 15 -17.85 42.23 43.95
C ILE A 15 -16.98 42.77 45.09
N PHE A 16 -16.83 44.10 45.19
CA PHE A 16 -16.02 44.72 46.26
C PHE A 16 -16.68 44.68 47.64
N MET A 17 -17.97 44.37 47.73
CA MET A 17 -18.71 44.20 49.00
C MET A 17 -18.77 42.75 49.50
N VAL A 18 -18.15 41.79 48.81
CA VAL A 18 -18.09 40.39 49.25
C VAL A 18 -16.86 40.21 50.14
N GLU A 19 -17.06 40.19 51.46
CA GLU A 19 -16.02 39.75 52.40
C GLU A 19 -15.89 38.22 52.36
N ALA A 20 -14.64 37.74 52.39
CA ALA A 20 -14.34 36.32 52.34
C ALA A 20 -14.87 35.61 53.60
N PRO A 21 -15.47 34.41 53.50
CA PRO A 21 -15.97 33.67 54.66
C PRO A 21 -14.85 33.35 55.65
N GLU A 22 -15.08 33.53 56.95
CA GLU A 22 -14.09 33.24 58.02
C GLU A 22 -13.52 31.82 57.95
N GLU A 23 -14.32 30.86 57.46
CA GLU A 23 -13.93 29.46 57.28
C GLU A 23 -12.76 29.26 56.28
N MET A 24 -12.55 30.21 55.38
CA MET A 24 -11.49 30.15 54.36
C MET A 24 -10.09 30.30 54.99
N GLU A 25 -9.97 31.11 56.05
CA GLU A 25 -8.70 31.35 56.72
C GLU A 25 -8.27 30.12 57.55
N ASP A 26 -9.23 29.46 58.21
CA ASP A 26 -8.98 28.24 58.98
C ASP A 26 -8.63 27.05 58.07
N CYS A 27 -9.23 26.99 56.88
CA CYS A 27 -8.91 26.00 55.87
C CYS A 27 -7.47 26.18 55.34
N LEU A 28 -7.06 27.44 55.11
CA LEU A 28 -5.70 27.78 54.68
C LEU A 28 -4.66 27.52 55.79
N LYS A 29 -4.95 27.87 57.05
CA LYS A 29 -4.08 27.56 58.20
C LYS A 29 -3.90 26.06 58.40
N SER A 30 -4.97 25.28 58.23
CA SER A 30 -4.95 23.82 58.32
C SER A 30 -4.14 23.16 57.19
N ALA A 31 -4.21 23.72 55.98
CA ALA A 31 -3.40 23.25 54.85
C ALA A 31 -1.90 23.55 55.02
N LEU A 32 -1.56 24.69 55.62
CA LEU A 32 -0.17 25.12 55.84
C LEU A 32 0.55 24.36 56.97
N GLN A 33 -0.17 23.78 57.93
CA GLN A 33 0.42 23.04 59.06
C GLN A 33 0.84 21.59 58.73
N LYS A 34 0.52 21.05 57.54
CA LYS A 34 0.97 19.70 57.15
C LYS A 34 2.47 19.70 56.80
N LYS A 35 3.27 19.12 57.72
CA LYS A 35 4.72 18.84 57.65
C LYS A 35 5.26 18.67 56.22
N ARG A 36 6.31 19.45 55.87
CA ARG A 36 7.16 19.30 54.68
C ARG A 36 7.58 17.83 54.47
N ARG A 37 6.92 17.13 53.54
CA ARG A 37 7.47 15.91 52.94
C ARG A 37 8.65 16.34 52.06
N ARG A 38 9.84 15.82 52.35
CA ARG A 38 11.01 15.94 51.47
C ARG A 38 10.71 15.17 50.20
N PHE A 39 10.25 15.86 49.16
CA PHE A 39 10.21 15.30 47.82
C PHE A 39 11.65 14.99 47.39
N PRO A 40 11.95 13.77 46.91
CA PRO A 40 13.29 13.45 46.44
C PRO A 40 13.62 14.36 45.27
N LYS A 41 14.68 15.17 45.41
CA LYS A 41 15.09 16.15 44.39
C LYS A 41 15.28 15.51 43.00
N GLY A 42 15.61 14.22 42.96
CA GLY A 42 15.70 13.43 41.72
C GLY A 42 14.36 13.20 41.01
N ALA A 43 13.24 13.03 41.74
CA ALA A 43 11.93 12.89 41.12
C ALA A 43 11.40 14.21 40.58
N ILE A 44 11.70 15.33 41.26
CA ILE A 44 11.38 16.67 40.76
C ILE A 44 12.21 16.99 39.52
N ALA A 45 13.51 16.67 39.54
CA ALA A 45 14.39 16.84 38.38
C ALA A 45 13.95 15.96 37.20
N ALA A 46 13.60 14.69 37.44
CA ALA A 46 13.09 13.79 36.40
C ALA A 46 11.74 14.27 35.85
N ALA A 47 10.83 14.76 36.70
CA ALA A 47 9.56 15.33 36.26
C ALA A 47 9.76 16.64 35.49
N PHE A 48 10.72 17.47 35.86
CA PHE A 48 11.10 18.67 35.10
C PHE A 48 11.73 18.33 33.76
N VAL A 49 12.62 17.33 33.70
CA VAL A 49 13.21 16.84 32.45
C VAL A 49 12.14 16.21 31.57
N ALA A 50 11.25 15.40 32.13
CA ALA A 50 10.11 14.84 31.39
C ALA A 50 9.16 15.94 30.91
N ALA A 51 8.86 16.95 31.72
CA ALA A 51 8.04 18.10 31.32
C ALA A 51 8.74 19.00 30.29
N LEU A 52 10.07 19.12 30.34
CA LEU A 52 10.85 19.85 29.33
C LEU A 52 10.93 19.07 28.03
N ILE A 53 11.19 17.75 28.07
CA ILE A 53 11.14 16.88 26.90
C ILE A 53 9.74 16.96 26.29
N LEU A 54 8.70 16.76 27.10
CA LEU A 54 7.32 16.87 26.64
C LEU A 54 7.01 18.26 26.12
N ALA A 55 7.38 19.37 26.78
CA ALA A 55 7.09 20.72 26.29
C ALA A 55 7.88 21.10 25.03
N TYR A 56 9.13 20.63 24.89
CA TYR A 56 9.97 20.90 23.73
C TYR A 56 9.63 20.00 22.54
N SER A 57 9.16 18.77 22.82
CA SER A 57 8.74 17.81 21.81
C SER A 57 7.23 17.86 21.54
N PHE A 58 6.38 18.50 22.36
CA PHE A 58 4.93 18.53 22.12
C PHE A 58 4.61 19.31 20.86
N ASP A 59 5.24 20.47 20.66
CA ASP A 59 5.04 21.25 19.46
C ASP A 59 5.52 20.48 18.23
N SER A 60 6.64 19.76 18.32
CA SER A 60 7.11 18.88 17.25
C SER A 60 6.16 17.71 17.01
N ILE A 61 5.76 16.97 18.05
CA ILE A 61 4.85 15.80 17.97
C ILE A 61 3.45 16.21 17.51
N ALA A 62 2.95 17.37 17.94
CA ALA A 62 1.66 17.91 17.50
C ALA A 62 1.76 18.46 16.06
N TYR A 63 2.91 19.04 15.69
CA TYR A 63 3.18 19.55 14.33
C TYR A 63 3.35 18.40 13.32
N TYR A 64 4.14 17.37 13.64
CA TYR A 64 4.32 16.17 12.83
C TYR A 64 3.07 15.29 12.83
N GLY A 65 2.42 15.13 13.99
CA GLY A 65 1.20 14.36 14.14
C GLY A 65 0.05 14.91 13.31
N LYS A 66 -0.22 16.22 13.35
CA LYS A 66 -1.38 16.78 12.61
C LYS A 66 -1.19 16.85 11.09
N LYS A 67 0.05 16.91 10.60
CA LYS A 67 0.38 17.18 9.20
C LYS A 67 0.54 15.94 8.34
N PHE A 68 0.85 14.80 8.96
CA PHE A 68 1.04 13.53 8.24
C PHE A 68 -0.05 12.49 8.51
N MET A 69 -0.99 12.77 9.43
CA MET A 69 -2.14 11.90 9.75
C MET A 69 -3.01 11.52 8.53
N GLY A 70 -2.98 12.31 7.46
CA GLY A 70 -3.69 12.01 6.22
C GLY A 70 -3.03 10.93 5.36
N TYR A 71 -1.71 10.76 5.48
CA TYR A 71 -0.93 9.74 4.76
C TYR A 71 -0.85 8.41 5.49
N ASP A 72 -1.38 8.31 6.73
CA ASP A 72 -1.36 7.10 7.57
C ASP A 72 -2.13 5.91 6.94
N PHE A 73 -3.05 6.17 6.00
CA PHE A 73 -3.79 5.13 5.27
C PHE A 73 -3.00 4.52 4.10
N MET A 74 -1.87 5.11 3.75
CA MET A 74 -1.05 4.68 2.62
C MET A 74 -0.12 3.60 3.15
N ARG A 75 -0.22 2.37 2.61
CA ARG A 75 0.39 1.11 3.12
C ARG A 75 1.92 1.08 3.27
N TYR A 76 2.60 2.22 3.20
CA TYR A 76 4.04 2.37 3.29
C TYR A 76 4.54 2.32 4.74
N GLY A 77 4.27 1.24 5.48
CA GLY A 77 4.77 1.07 6.86
C GLY A 77 4.50 2.28 7.77
N ASN A 78 5.33 2.45 8.80
CA ASN A 78 5.35 3.69 9.56
C ASN A 78 6.06 4.74 8.66
N LEU A 79 5.32 5.63 8.01
CA LEU A 79 5.92 6.84 7.42
C LEU A 79 6.08 7.94 8.46
N ARG A 80 5.18 7.93 9.43
CA ARG A 80 5.12 8.92 10.50
C ARG A 80 6.32 8.84 11.43
N GLU A 81 6.66 7.67 11.95
CA GLU A 81 7.86 7.52 12.80
C GLU A 81 9.14 7.78 11.99
N LEU A 82 9.19 7.51 10.67
CA LEU A 82 10.32 7.94 9.83
C LEU A 82 10.47 9.47 9.80
N PHE A 83 9.38 10.23 9.65
CA PHE A 83 9.43 11.69 9.78
C PHE A 83 9.79 12.13 11.22
N GLU A 84 9.28 11.46 12.26
CA GLU A 84 9.61 11.73 13.66
C GLU A 84 11.09 11.40 13.99
N GLU A 85 11.68 10.39 13.34
CA GLU A 85 13.11 10.06 13.35
C GLU A 85 13.94 11.08 12.53
N GLY A 86 13.28 12.01 11.84
CA GLY A 86 13.91 13.05 11.03
C GLY A 86 14.41 12.56 9.67
N LEU A 87 13.95 11.39 9.21
CA LEU A 87 14.30 10.69 7.97
C LEU A 87 13.46 11.11 6.76
N GLY A 88 13.04 12.36 6.73
CA GLY A 88 12.36 12.98 5.61
C GLY A 88 12.65 14.46 5.55
N GLN A 89 12.42 15.06 4.39
CA GLN A 89 12.66 16.48 4.17
C GLN A 89 11.32 17.20 3.96
N GLU A 90 10.98 18.06 4.90
CA GLU A 90 9.87 18.98 4.73
C GLU A 90 10.16 20.03 3.66
N ILE A 91 9.18 20.29 2.80
CA ILE A 91 9.28 21.27 1.72
C ILE A 91 8.29 22.42 1.94
N ASN A 92 7.02 22.12 2.20
CA ASN A 92 5.95 23.09 2.51
C ASN A 92 5.83 24.24 1.52
N LYS A 93 5.89 23.92 0.23
CA LYS A 93 5.72 24.91 -0.83
C LYS A 93 4.46 24.62 -1.60
N SER A 94 3.70 25.66 -1.88
CA SER A 94 2.48 25.57 -2.67
C SER A 94 2.52 26.44 -3.91
N CYS A 95 1.66 26.11 -4.86
CA CYS A 95 1.33 26.93 -6.00
C CYS A 95 -0.19 26.96 -6.19
N ILE A 96 -0.69 28.11 -6.61
CA ILE A 96 -2.13 28.34 -6.81
C ILE A 96 -2.41 28.44 -8.32
N PHE A 97 -3.44 27.72 -8.76
CA PHE A 97 -3.97 27.73 -10.12
C PHE A 97 -4.99 28.88 -10.31
N SER A 98 -5.35 29.18 -11.57
CA SER A 98 -6.19 30.37 -11.82
C SER A 98 -7.61 30.26 -11.24
N ASP A 99 -8.07 29.05 -10.96
CA ASP A 99 -9.37 28.76 -10.33
C ASP A 99 -9.33 28.75 -8.80
N GLY A 100 -8.18 29.05 -8.19
CA GLY A 100 -8.01 29.10 -6.73
C GLY A 100 -7.59 27.77 -6.11
N LEU A 101 -7.48 26.70 -6.90
CA LEU A 101 -6.96 25.42 -6.44
C LEU A 101 -5.50 25.55 -6.00
N GLU A 102 -5.19 25.05 -4.81
CA GLU A 102 -3.87 25.05 -4.21
C GLU A 102 -3.26 23.65 -4.28
N PHE A 103 -2.07 23.53 -4.88
CA PHE A 103 -1.26 22.33 -4.84
C PHE A 103 -0.05 22.57 -3.94
N THR A 104 0.14 21.72 -2.94
CA THR A 104 1.21 21.80 -1.94
C THR A 104 2.10 20.56 -2.03
N LEU A 105 3.42 20.76 -2.08
CA LEU A 105 4.41 19.74 -1.78
C LEU A 105 4.76 19.87 -0.29
N ASP A 106 4.18 19.01 0.54
CA ASP A 106 4.36 19.03 1.99
C ASP A 106 5.78 18.55 2.34
N ALA A 107 6.19 17.40 1.79
CA ALA A 107 7.48 16.79 2.10
C ALA A 107 7.97 15.85 0.98
N ILE A 108 9.22 15.44 1.10
CA ILE A 108 9.80 14.34 0.34
C ILE A 108 10.50 13.35 1.26
N MET A 109 10.55 12.09 0.84
CA MET A 109 11.44 11.07 1.38
C MET A 109 12.15 10.40 0.22
N PHE A 110 13.37 9.93 0.42
CA PHE A 110 14.08 9.20 -0.62
C PHE A 110 15.13 8.31 -0.02
N ASP A 111 15.38 7.20 -0.71
CA ASP A 111 16.48 6.29 -0.44
C ASP A 111 17.34 6.13 -1.71
N GLY A 112 18.18 5.10 -1.76
CA GLY A 112 19.00 4.79 -2.94
C GLY A 112 18.20 4.31 -4.17
N ASN A 113 16.91 4.00 -4.03
CA ASN A 113 16.08 3.36 -5.05
C ASN A 113 14.98 4.29 -5.60
N GLU A 114 14.31 5.05 -4.74
CA GLU A 114 13.13 5.85 -5.09
C GLU A 114 13.06 7.18 -4.32
N LEU A 115 12.32 8.14 -4.86
CA LEU A 115 11.90 9.35 -4.15
C LEU A 115 10.36 9.38 -4.07
N MET A 116 9.84 9.56 -2.86
CA MET A 116 8.44 9.79 -2.57
C MET A 116 8.18 11.28 -2.34
N ALA A 117 7.19 11.84 -3.03
CA ALA A 117 6.73 13.20 -2.85
C ALA A 117 5.32 13.20 -2.24
N PHE A 118 5.19 13.83 -1.08
CA PHE A 118 3.95 13.98 -0.32
C PHE A 118 3.28 15.28 -0.72
N CYS A 119 2.14 15.15 -1.40
CA CYS A 119 1.45 16.26 -2.02
C CYS A 119 0.02 16.36 -1.49
N ARG A 120 -0.45 17.60 -1.31
CA ARG A 120 -1.82 17.90 -0.92
C ARG A 120 -2.44 18.89 -1.88
N ILE A 121 -3.67 18.63 -2.25
CA ILE A 121 -4.48 19.44 -3.15
C ILE A 121 -5.65 19.95 -2.32
N TYR A 122 -5.90 21.25 -2.41
CA TYR A 122 -7.02 21.89 -1.74
C TYR A 122 -7.78 22.77 -2.72
N ASP A 123 -9.09 22.55 -2.84
CA ASP A 123 -9.99 23.39 -3.62
C ASP A 123 -11.10 23.93 -2.70
N PRO A 124 -11.13 25.25 -2.43
CA PRO A 124 -12.11 25.83 -1.52
C PRO A 124 -13.55 25.82 -2.06
N GLU A 125 -13.73 25.72 -3.38
CA GLU A 125 -15.03 25.90 -4.04
C GLU A 125 -15.61 24.56 -4.53
N GLU A 126 -14.76 23.67 -5.05
CA GLU A 126 -15.19 22.42 -5.69
C GLU A 126 -15.17 21.23 -4.73
N ASP A 127 -16.06 20.27 -5.01
CA ASP A 127 -16.03 18.94 -4.39
C ASP A 127 -15.10 18.02 -5.19
N LEU A 128 -13.90 17.81 -4.66
CA LEU A 128 -12.86 16.96 -5.25
C LEU A 128 -13.15 15.45 -5.16
N ILE A 129 -14.25 15.03 -4.50
CA ILE A 129 -14.71 13.63 -4.54
C ILE A 129 -15.56 13.40 -5.79
N VAL A 130 -16.32 14.41 -6.21
CA VAL A 130 -17.20 14.34 -7.38
C VAL A 130 -16.46 14.73 -8.66
N PHE A 131 -15.52 15.67 -8.54
CA PHE A 131 -14.69 16.15 -9.64
C PHE A 131 -13.25 15.64 -9.45
N ASP A 132 -12.79 14.77 -10.36
CA ASP A 132 -11.40 14.31 -10.41
C ASP A 132 -10.62 15.02 -11.52
N PRO A 133 -10.01 16.18 -11.24
CA PRO A 133 -9.16 16.88 -12.19
C PRO A 133 -7.97 16.03 -12.62
N ILE A 134 -7.68 16.04 -13.92
CA ILE A 134 -6.53 15.29 -14.46
C ILE A 134 -5.25 16.05 -14.12
N TYR A 135 -4.50 15.51 -13.16
CA TYR A 135 -3.16 15.97 -12.82
C TYR A 135 -2.10 15.14 -13.52
N SER A 136 -1.11 15.80 -14.12
CA SER A 136 0.14 15.15 -14.50
C SER A 136 1.28 15.79 -13.73
N VAL A 137 1.89 14.99 -12.86
CA VAL A 137 3.04 15.40 -12.04
C VAL A 137 4.30 14.78 -12.61
N SER A 138 5.36 15.58 -12.73
CA SER A 138 6.67 15.10 -13.18
C SER A 138 7.81 15.76 -12.41
N LEU A 139 8.86 14.99 -12.15
CA LEU A 139 10.03 15.44 -11.42
C LEU A 139 11.20 15.66 -12.38
N THR A 140 11.84 16.82 -12.29
CA THR A 140 13.06 17.16 -13.06
C THR A 140 14.14 17.73 -12.16
N GLY A 141 15.39 17.61 -12.59
CA GLY A 141 16.55 18.15 -11.89
C GLY A 141 17.45 18.96 -12.83
N LEU A 142 18.76 18.91 -12.58
CA LEU A 142 19.79 19.34 -13.52
C LEU A 142 19.83 18.41 -14.74
N ASN A 143 19.54 17.12 -14.57
CA ASN A 143 19.30 16.23 -15.69
C ASN A 143 18.05 16.72 -16.45
N PRO A 144 18.16 17.05 -17.76
CA PRO A 144 17.01 17.49 -18.54
C PRO A 144 15.99 16.37 -18.76
N SER A 145 16.41 15.10 -18.61
CA SER A 145 15.49 13.95 -18.61
C SER A 145 14.63 13.96 -17.36
N ARG A 146 13.33 13.68 -17.52
CA ARG A 146 12.41 13.53 -16.39
C ARG A 146 12.72 12.25 -15.64
N TYR A 147 12.65 12.31 -14.32
CA TYR A 147 12.61 11.12 -13.48
C TYR A 147 11.26 10.44 -13.66
N SER A 148 11.26 9.14 -13.98
CA SER A 148 10.03 8.43 -14.28
C SER A 148 9.13 8.40 -13.05
N LEU A 149 7.86 8.77 -13.22
CA LEU A 149 6.81 8.51 -12.23
C LEU A 149 6.49 7.02 -12.28
N LYS A 150 6.61 6.35 -11.13
CA LYS A 150 6.33 4.91 -11.01
C LYS A 150 4.91 4.65 -10.56
N LEU A 151 4.45 5.37 -9.54
CA LEU A 151 3.16 5.12 -8.91
C LEU A 151 2.65 6.37 -8.19
N GLY A 152 1.32 6.51 -8.14
CA GLY A 152 0.62 7.50 -7.34
C GLY A 152 -0.47 6.82 -6.54
N HIS A 153 -0.51 7.08 -5.24
CA HIS A 153 -1.65 6.72 -4.38
C HIS A 153 -2.21 7.97 -3.76
N GLY A 154 -3.50 8.00 -3.47
CA GLY A 154 -4.09 9.11 -2.75
C GLY A 154 -5.31 8.75 -1.93
N SER A 155 -5.69 9.71 -1.10
CA SER A 155 -6.83 9.67 -0.20
C SER A 155 -7.55 11.00 -0.22
N ASN A 156 -8.85 10.98 0.03
CA ASN A 156 -9.69 12.17 0.12
C ASN A 156 -10.13 12.31 1.57
N PRO A 157 -9.34 12.97 2.43
CA PRO A 157 -9.70 13.14 3.85
C PRO A 157 -11.02 13.91 4.02
N ASP A 158 -11.34 14.80 3.08
CA ASP A 158 -12.62 15.49 2.99
C ASP A 158 -12.95 15.84 1.52
N LYS A 159 -14.09 16.49 1.31
CA LYS A 159 -14.58 16.86 -0.03
C LYS A 159 -13.77 17.96 -0.74
N HIS A 160 -12.94 18.70 -0.03
CA HIS A 160 -12.16 19.82 -0.56
C HIS A 160 -10.67 19.52 -0.60
N THR A 161 -10.24 18.38 -0.06
CA THR A 161 -8.83 18.03 0.11
C THR A 161 -8.56 16.64 -0.49
N GLN A 162 -7.53 16.56 -1.33
CA GLN A 162 -6.94 15.29 -1.76
C GLN A 162 -5.47 15.24 -1.34
N GLU A 163 -5.01 14.08 -0.90
CA GLU A 163 -3.62 13.83 -0.53
C GLU A 163 -3.05 12.73 -1.41
N PHE A 164 -1.84 12.93 -1.92
CA PHE A 164 -1.18 12.00 -2.83
C PHE A 164 0.27 11.76 -2.43
N VAL A 165 0.74 10.53 -2.64
CA VAL A 165 2.17 10.17 -2.63
C VAL A 165 2.55 9.73 -4.02
N TYR A 166 3.39 10.52 -4.66
CA TYR A 166 3.99 10.21 -5.95
C TYR A 166 5.37 9.58 -5.74
N THR A 167 5.58 8.39 -6.28
CA THR A 167 6.87 7.70 -6.26
C THR A 167 7.58 7.89 -7.58
N PHE A 168 8.80 8.41 -7.54
CA PHE A 168 9.68 8.63 -8.68
C PHE A 168 10.91 7.73 -8.59
N GLU A 169 11.60 7.55 -9.72
CA GLU A 169 12.99 7.08 -9.72
C GLU A 169 13.89 7.92 -8.79
N ALA A 170 14.87 7.26 -8.15
CA ALA A 170 15.85 7.94 -7.32
C ALA A 170 16.58 9.06 -8.10
N PRO A 171 16.67 10.28 -7.54
CA PRO A 171 17.47 11.35 -8.11
C PRO A 171 18.95 10.95 -8.22
N ALA A 172 19.55 11.21 -9.37
CA ALA A 172 20.98 10.93 -9.59
C ALA A 172 21.84 11.66 -8.53
N PHE A 173 22.98 11.09 -8.13
CA PHE A 173 23.77 11.56 -6.97
C PHE A 173 24.18 13.05 -7.01
N TYR A 174 24.30 13.63 -8.20
CA TYR A 174 24.67 15.04 -8.41
C TYR A 174 23.48 16.00 -8.34
N GLU A 175 22.25 15.49 -8.25
CA GLU A 175 21.06 16.34 -8.14
C GLU A 175 21.03 17.03 -6.78
N LYS A 176 20.90 18.35 -6.84
CA LYS A 176 20.69 19.23 -5.69
C LYS A 176 19.47 20.12 -5.84
N TRP A 177 19.10 20.49 -7.06
CA TRP A 177 18.00 21.41 -7.33
C TRP A 177 16.95 20.70 -8.16
N MET A 178 15.80 20.46 -7.56
CA MET A 178 14.72 19.68 -8.14
C MET A 178 13.51 20.58 -8.42
N LYS A 179 12.71 20.16 -9.39
CA LYS A 179 11.47 20.82 -9.81
C LYS A 179 10.37 19.78 -9.91
N LEU A 180 9.33 19.96 -9.11
CA LEU A 180 8.07 19.25 -9.30
C LEU A 180 7.20 20.08 -10.23
N ASN A 181 6.90 19.54 -11.41
CA ASN A 181 6.09 20.20 -12.43
C ASN A 181 4.69 19.58 -12.40
N ILE A 182 3.69 20.43 -12.21
CA ILE A 182 2.29 20.06 -12.07
C ILE A 182 1.55 20.62 -13.27
N LYS A 183 0.96 19.73 -14.06
CA LYS A 183 0.05 20.08 -15.15
C LYS A 183 -1.36 19.80 -14.70
N PHE A 184 -2.18 20.84 -14.78
CA PHE A 184 -3.57 20.82 -14.40
C PHE A 184 -4.42 20.99 -15.66
N ARG A 185 -5.48 20.18 -15.79
CA ARG A 185 -6.47 20.33 -16.84
C ARG A 185 -7.88 20.28 -16.27
N LYS A 186 -8.64 21.36 -16.50
CA LYS A 186 -10.07 21.48 -16.19
C LYS A 186 -10.81 21.94 -17.43
N GLY A 187 -11.51 21.01 -18.09
CA GLY A 187 -12.11 21.24 -19.41
C GLY A 187 -11.07 21.65 -20.46
N ASP A 188 -11.22 22.87 -20.98
CA ASP A 188 -10.32 23.49 -21.96
C ASP A 188 -9.16 24.26 -21.33
N VAL A 189 -9.22 24.54 -20.02
CA VAL A 189 -8.14 25.21 -19.29
C VAL A 189 -7.02 24.22 -19.06
N LYS A 190 -5.82 24.60 -19.51
CA LYS A 190 -4.57 23.88 -19.26
C LYS A 190 -3.59 24.85 -18.61
N GLU A 191 -3.13 24.48 -17.43
CA GLU A 191 -2.15 25.26 -16.69
C GLU A 191 -0.98 24.39 -16.25
N GLU A 192 0.19 25.01 -16.19
CA GLU A 192 1.39 24.39 -15.65
C GLU A 192 1.92 25.25 -14.51
N ARG A 193 2.31 24.61 -13.42
CA ARG A 193 2.97 25.21 -12.27
C ARG A 193 4.18 24.39 -11.89
N THR A 194 5.13 25.02 -11.23
CA THR A 194 6.37 24.36 -10.79
C THR A 194 6.68 24.74 -9.34
N ILE A 195 6.94 23.72 -8.53
CA ILE A 195 7.50 23.88 -7.18
C ILE A 195 8.98 23.50 -7.25
N SER A 196 9.86 24.48 -6.98
CA SER A 196 11.32 24.25 -6.93
C SER A 196 11.80 24.04 -5.50
N PHE A 197 12.64 23.03 -5.28
CA PHE A 197 13.20 22.70 -3.97
C PHE A 197 14.66 22.23 -4.04
N ALA A 198 15.36 22.34 -2.92
CA ALA A 198 16.70 21.78 -2.76
C ALA A 198 16.57 20.36 -2.21
N LEU A 199 17.34 19.40 -2.73
CA LEU A 199 17.41 18.04 -2.18
C LEU A 199 18.50 17.99 -1.10
N ASP A 200 18.10 17.73 0.15
CA ASP A 200 19.01 17.54 1.27
C ASP A 200 19.39 16.07 1.43
N ARG A 201 20.56 15.70 0.92
CA ARG A 201 21.08 14.32 1.00
C ARG A 201 21.41 13.85 2.41
N SER A 202 21.53 14.76 3.38
CA SER A 202 21.68 14.35 4.79
C SER A 202 20.39 13.77 5.37
N LYS A 203 19.25 13.97 4.68
CA LYS A 203 17.93 13.42 5.01
C LYS A 203 17.58 12.14 4.23
N ALA A 204 18.51 11.63 3.42
CA ALA A 204 18.32 10.38 2.68
C ALA A 204 18.19 9.22 3.66
N ILE A 205 17.25 8.31 3.39
CA ILE A 205 17.10 7.08 4.15
C ILE A 205 18.21 6.12 3.73
N GLU A 206 18.99 5.68 4.71
CA GLU A 206 20.09 4.76 4.48
C GLU A 206 19.58 3.37 4.07
N THR A 207 20.34 2.74 3.19
CA THR A 207 20.13 1.34 2.82
C THR A 207 20.61 0.45 3.96
N SER A 208 19.67 -0.24 4.62
CA SER A 208 19.95 -1.16 5.73
C SER A 208 20.48 -2.51 5.24
N VAL A 209 20.05 -2.96 4.07
CA VAL A 209 20.52 -4.21 3.46
C VAL A 209 20.85 -3.96 2.00
N GLN A 210 22.04 -4.40 1.57
CA GLN A 210 22.38 -4.50 0.17
C GLN A 210 23.24 -5.74 -0.05
N LYS A 211 22.65 -6.77 -0.68
CA LYS A 211 23.34 -8.06 -0.86
C LYS A 211 23.01 -8.69 -2.20
N ASP A 212 24.04 -9.21 -2.84
CA ASP A 212 23.89 -10.07 -4.00
C ASP A 212 23.48 -11.47 -3.52
N ILE A 213 22.36 -11.97 -4.05
CA ILE A 213 21.82 -13.29 -3.73
C ILE A 213 22.38 -14.32 -4.72
N ASN A 214 22.37 -14.00 -6.02
CA ASN A 214 22.83 -14.82 -7.13
C ASN A 214 22.41 -16.30 -7.05
N THR A 215 21.19 -16.56 -6.57
CA THR A 215 20.69 -17.93 -6.35
C THR A 215 19.60 -18.25 -7.35
N LYS A 216 19.77 -19.39 -8.02
CA LYS A 216 18.83 -19.89 -9.02
C LYS A 216 18.01 -21.03 -8.43
N VAL A 217 16.70 -20.99 -8.68
CA VAL A 217 15.72 -21.98 -8.26
C VAL A 217 14.94 -22.46 -9.48
N ARG A 218 14.67 -23.77 -9.57
CA ARG A 218 13.81 -24.35 -10.59
C ARG A 218 12.35 -24.24 -10.17
N VAL A 219 11.51 -23.68 -11.03
CA VAL A 219 10.05 -23.62 -10.85
C VAL A 219 9.39 -24.13 -12.14
N GLY A 220 8.95 -25.39 -12.14
CA GLY A 220 8.44 -26.03 -13.36
C GLY A 220 9.46 -26.01 -14.50
N GLU A 221 9.06 -25.45 -15.64
CA GLU A 221 9.91 -25.30 -16.84
C GLU A 221 10.67 -23.96 -16.89
N CYS A 222 10.86 -23.31 -15.75
CA CYS A 222 11.57 -22.02 -15.65
C CYS A 222 12.69 -22.07 -14.61
N ASP A 223 13.81 -21.43 -14.90
CA ASP A 223 14.84 -21.07 -13.93
C ASP A 223 14.59 -19.65 -13.41
N VAL A 224 14.25 -19.51 -12.13
CA VAL A 224 14.12 -18.21 -11.44
C VAL A 224 15.44 -17.89 -10.75
N LEU A 225 16.09 -16.81 -11.18
CA LEU A 225 17.31 -16.28 -10.59
C LEU A 225 16.95 -15.09 -9.70
N PHE A 226 17.23 -15.21 -8.41
CA PHE A 226 17.23 -14.09 -7.46
C PHE A 226 18.63 -13.48 -7.47
N ASP A 227 18.75 -12.27 -8.03
CA ASP A 227 20.03 -11.61 -8.26
C ASP A 227 20.45 -10.81 -7.03
N LYS A 228 19.57 -9.94 -6.53
CA LYS A 228 19.92 -8.94 -5.50
C LYS A 228 18.74 -8.62 -4.58
N ILE A 229 19.06 -8.37 -3.31
CA ILE A 229 18.18 -7.68 -2.36
C ILE A 229 18.76 -6.31 -2.00
N THR A 230 17.89 -5.31 -1.95
CA THR A 230 18.16 -4.01 -1.35
C THR A 230 17.01 -3.66 -0.42
N ALA A 231 17.28 -3.18 0.78
CA ALA A 231 16.25 -2.70 1.68
C ALA A 231 16.67 -1.43 2.39
N SER A 232 15.68 -0.61 2.69
CA SER A 232 15.78 0.59 3.52
C SER A 232 14.63 0.60 4.52
N ALA A 233 14.60 1.60 5.39
CA ALA A 233 13.46 1.81 6.26
C ALA A 233 12.18 2.21 5.50
N MET A 234 12.26 2.49 4.18
CA MET A 234 11.10 2.76 3.32
C MET A 234 10.50 1.50 2.70
N LYS A 235 11.33 0.67 2.06
CA LYS A 235 10.89 -0.47 1.25
C LYS A 235 11.97 -1.54 1.13
N THR A 236 11.54 -2.73 0.74
CA THR A 236 12.41 -3.85 0.34
C THR A 236 12.24 -4.13 -1.15
N TYR A 237 13.36 -4.40 -1.83
CA TYR A 237 13.43 -4.66 -3.26
C TYR A 237 14.13 -6.00 -3.50
N ILE A 238 13.48 -6.88 -4.27
CA ILE A 238 14.06 -8.12 -4.77
C ILE A 238 14.13 -8.06 -6.28
N GLN A 239 15.34 -8.19 -6.80
CA GLN A 239 15.63 -8.13 -8.22
C GLN A 239 16.07 -9.49 -8.72
N GLY A 240 15.71 -9.79 -9.94
CA GLY A 240 16.07 -11.07 -10.53
C GLY A 240 15.55 -11.24 -11.93
N SER A 241 15.51 -12.50 -12.35
CA SER A 241 14.98 -12.87 -13.65
C SER A 241 14.42 -14.27 -13.73
N ILE A 242 13.50 -14.48 -14.67
CA ILE A 242 12.88 -15.75 -14.99
C ILE A 242 13.35 -16.13 -16.40
N ASN A 243 13.95 -17.31 -16.51
CA ASN A 243 14.48 -17.85 -17.76
C ASN A 243 13.66 -19.09 -18.13
N PRO A 244 12.85 -19.06 -19.20
CA PRO A 244 12.13 -20.22 -19.68
C PRO A 244 13.10 -21.26 -20.25
N LEU A 245 12.82 -22.55 -20.03
CA LEU A 245 13.66 -23.66 -20.49
C LEU A 245 13.15 -24.30 -21.79
N THR A 246 11.92 -23.96 -22.17
CA THR A 246 11.21 -24.49 -23.34
C THR A 246 10.58 -23.34 -24.12
N GLU A 247 10.31 -23.52 -25.42
CA GLU A 247 9.55 -22.51 -26.18
C GLU A 247 8.10 -22.38 -25.68
N GLU A 248 7.55 -23.41 -25.04
CA GLU A 248 6.21 -23.34 -24.44
C GLU A 248 6.21 -22.48 -23.16
N SER A 249 7.14 -22.71 -22.23
CA SER A 249 7.28 -21.88 -21.02
C SER A 249 7.58 -20.42 -21.34
N LYS A 250 8.30 -20.17 -22.44
CA LYS A 250 8.54 -18.82 -22.96
C LYS A 250 7.24 -18.14 -23.40
N LYS A 251 6.36 -18.84 -24.13
CA LYS A 251 5.04 -18.30 -24.51
C LYS A 251 4.13 -18.08 -23.29
N LYS A 252 4.21 -18.97 -22.29
CA LYS A 252 3.49 -18.82 -21.01
C LYS A 252 3.96 -17.61 -20.20
N LEU A 253 5.25 -17.32 -20.24
CA LEU A 253 5.86 -16.22 -19.48
C LEU A 253 5.66 -14.86 -20.15
N ASP A 254 5.74 -14.81 -21.47
CA ASP A 254 5.76 -13.57 -22.26
C ASP A 254 4.94 -13.74 -23.55
N PRO A 255 3.59 -13.83 -23.43
CA PRO A 255 2.70 -13.97 -24.58
C PRO A 255 2.83 -12.75 -25.51
N LYS A 256 3.02 -12.99 -26.82
CA LYS A 256 3.39 -11.93 -27.79
C LYS A 256 2.24 -11.36 -28.59
N ASN A 257 1.08 -12.00 -28.56
CA ASN A 257 -0.09 -11.63 -29.33
C ASN A 257 -1.36 -12.07 -28.57
N ALA A 258 -2.52 -11.67 -29.10
CA ALA A 258 -3.82 -11.98 -28.48
C ALA A 258 -4.08 -13.49 -28.37
N GLU A 259 -3.69 -14.28 -29.37
CA GLU A 259 -3.88 -15.74 -29.37
C GLU A 259 -3.04 -16.41 -28.27
N ASP A 260 -1.78 -16.02 -28.11
CA ASP A 260 -0.92 -16.48 -27.01
C ASP A 260 -1.51 -16.05 -25.65
N TYR A 261 -2.06 -14.84 -25.55
CA TYR A 261 -2.66 -14.36 -24.31
C TYR A 261 -3.94 -15.11 -23.94
N GLU A 262 -4.83 -15.38 -24.89
CA GLU A 262 -6.04 -16.19 -24.68
C GLU A 262 -5.69 -17.63 -24.28
N LYS A 263 -4.65 -18.19 -24.89
CA LYS A 263 -4.22 -19.56 -24.63
C LYS A 263 -3.47 -19.72 -23.30
N TYR A 264 -2.50 -18.85 -23.02
CA TYR A 264 -1.59 -19.02 -21.89
C TYR A 264 -1.87 -18.07 -20.73
N GLY A 265 -2.47 -16.92 -20.99
CA GLY A 265 -2.75 -15.91 -19.97
C GLY A 265 -1.51 -15.19 -19.47
N THR A 266 -1.60 -14.65 -18.25
CA THR A 266 -0.49 -13.91 -17.61
C THR A 266 0.17 -14.76 -16.53
N THR A 267 1.50 -14.79 -16.53
CA THR A 267 2.29 -15.45 -15.48
C THR A 267 2.88 -14.42 -14.52
N ILE A 268 2.75 -14.67 -13.21
CA ILE A 268 3.22 -13.82 -12.13
C ILE A 268 4.10 -14.66 -11.21
N LEU A 269 5.31 -14.17 -10.88
CA LEU A 269 6.16 -14.75 -9.85
C LEU A 269 5.66 -14.31 -8.47
N LEU A 270 5.47 -15.28 -7.58
CA LEU A 270 5.14 -15.07 -6.19
C LEU A 270 6.12 -15.85 -5.32
N PHE A 271 6.42 -15.32 -4.14
CA PHE A 271 7.18 -15.99 -3.10
C PHE A 271 6.82 -15.35 -1.77
N ASP A 272 7.16 -16.05 -0.70
CA ASP A 272 7.05 -15.52 0.65
C ASP A 272 8.46 -15.26 1.17
N MET A 273 8.66 -14.18 1.93
CA MET A 273 9.93 -13.90 2.59
C MET A 273 9.74 -13.77 4.08
N VAL A 274 10.61 -14.42 4.85
CA VAL A 274 10.52 -14.47 6.31
C VAL A 274 11.89 -14.25 6.93
N SER A 275 11.97 -13.45 7.99
CA SER A 275 13.19 -13.29 8.78
C SER A 275 13.43 -14.47 9.73
N ASP A 276 14.63 -14.56 10.30
CA ASP A 276 14.96 -15.49 11.39
C ASP A 276 14.07 -15.30 12.64
N LYS A 277 13.45 -14.14 12.79
CA LYS A 277 12.47 -13.84 13.85
C LYS A 277 11.04 -14.26 13.52
N GLY A 278 10.81 -14.79 12.32
CA GLY A 278 9.48 -15.20 11.86
C GLY A 278 8.62 -14.06 11.30
N GLU A 279 9.19 -12.88 11.10
CA GLU A 279 8.46 -11.75 10.50
C GLU A 279 8.34 -11.95 8.99
N THR A 280 7.12 -11.86 8.46
CA THR A 280 6.83 -11.99 7.04
C THR A 280 6.86 -10.62 6.36
N ILE A 281 7.50 -10.53 5.20
CA ILE A 281 7.48 -9.30 4.39
C ILE A 281 6.40 -9.42 3.32
N GLY A 282 5.49 -8.46 3.27
CA GLY A 282 4.49 -8.34 2.22
C GLY A 282 5.11 -7.74 0.96
N PHE A 283 4.99 -8.44 -0.18
CA PHE A 283 5.33 -7.89 -1.49
C PHE A 283 4.06 -7.61 -2.28
N TYR A 284 3.96 -6.40 -2.85
CA TYR A 284 2.71 -5.90 -3.44
C TYR A 284 2.90 -5.09 -4.73
N GLU A 285 4.14 -4.68 -5.04
CA GLU A 285 4.47 -4.05 -6.32
C GLU A 285 5.44 -4.96 -7.09
N GLY A 286 5.23 -5.08 -8.40
CA GLY A 286 6.09 -5.89 -9.27
C GLY A 286 6.26 -5.20 -10.62
N ASP A 287 7.48 -4.82 -10.93
CA ASP A 287 7.87 -4.35 -12.26
C ASP A 287 8.50 -5.52 -13.01
N THR A 288 7.94 -5.89 -14.16
CA THR A 288 8.52 -6.91 -15.04
C THR A 288 8.87 -6.29 -16.39
N ASN A 289 10.02 -6.71 -16.92
CA ASN A 289 10.42 -6.34 -18.26
C ASN A 289 10.93 -7.57 -19.00
N SER A 290 10.33 -7.87 -20.14
CA SER A 290 10.66 -9.04 -20.95
C SER A 290 11.46 -8.60 -22.18
N SER A 291 12.69 -9.08 -22.28
CA SER A 291 13.57 -8.81 -23.42
C SER A 291 14.33 -10.07 -23.81
N MET A 292 14.47 -10.30 -25.13
CA MET A 292 15.21 -11.45 -25.68
C MET A 292 14.80 -12.83 -25.10
N GLY A 293 13.54 -13.00 -24.71
CA GLY A 293 13.02 -14.26 -24.14
C GLY A 293 13.34 -14.48 -22.66
N LYS A 294 13.88 -13.46 -21.97
CA LYS A 294 14.11 -13.44 -20.52
C LYS A 294 13.23 -12.37 -19.88
N THR A 295 12.61 -12.68 -18.75
CA THR A 295 11.82 -11.71 -17.99
C THR A 295 12.60 -11.29 -16.76
N SER A 296 13.11 -10.05 -16.75
CA SER A 296 13.64 -9.43 -15.54
C SER A 296 12.50 -8.95 -14.64
N PHE A 297 12.70 -9.01 -13.33
CA PHE A 297 11.73 -8.54 -12.35
C PHE A 297 12.38 -7.68 -11.26
N ILE A 298 11.61 -6.73 -10.76
CA ILE A 298 11.85 -5.99 -9.52
C ILE A 298 10.56 -6.07 -8.71
N ILE A 299 10.57 -6.82 -7.62
CA ILE A 299 9.42 -7.00 -6.74
C ILE A 299 9.69 -6.19 -5.46
N LYS A 300 8.73 -5.34 -5.08
CA LYS A 300 8.86 -4.40 -3.98
C LYS A 300 7.83 -4.69 -2.90
N GLY A 301 8.26 -4.54 -1.67
CA GLY A 301 7.49 -4.89 -0.50
C GLY A 301 7.76 -3.96 0.67
N ASP A 302 7.17 -4.33 1.80
CA ASP A 302 7.28 -3.60 3.06
C ASP A 302 8.74 -3.38 3.46
N ALA A 303 8.95 -2.32 4.25
CA ALA A 303 10.22 -2.11 4.92
C ALA A 303 10.57 -3.29 5.82
N LEU A 304 11.85 -3.62 5.89
CA LEU A 304 12.36 -4.61 6.83
C LEU A 304 12.50 -4.00 8.23
N SER A 305 12.16 -4.77 9.25
CA SER A 305 12.41 -4.40 10.64
C SER A 305 13.91 -4.18 10.88
N LYS A 306 14.26 -3.29 11.80
CA LYS A 306 15.64 -3.19 12.28
C LYS A 306 15.86 -4.44 13.17
N ASP A 307 16.93 -5.18 12.95
CA ASP A 307 17.37 -6.40 13.67
C ASP A 307 16.87 -7.75 13.11
N PHE A 308 17.59 -8.32 12.14
CA PHE A 308 17.47 -9.72 11.71
C PHE A 308 18.82 -10.19 11.17
N ASN A 309 19.15 -11.48 11.30
CA ASN A 309 20.42 -12.01 10.80
C ASN A 309 20.29 -12.75 9.48
N THR A 310 19.09 -13.24 9.16
CA THR A 310 18.86 -13.98 7.91
C THR A 310 17.46 -13.71 7.38
N LEU A 311 17.33 -13.72 6.06
CA LEU A 311 16.06 -13.79 5.36
C LEU A 311 15.97 -15.12 4.61
N GLU A 312 14.78 -15.70 4.57
CA GLU A 312 14.48 -16.89 3.78
C GLU A 312 13.40 -16.56 2.75
N ILE A 313 13.68 -16.79 1.47
CA ILE A 313 12.67 -16.83 0.41
C ILE A 313 12.18 -18.27 0.30
N LYS A 314 10.86 -18.47 0.44
CA LYS A 314 10.19 -19.77 0.38
C LYS A 314 8.86 -19.68 -0.35
N ASN A 315 8.20 -20.83 -0.55
CA ASN A 315 6.94 -20.93 -1.29
C ASN A 315 7.03 -20.26 -2.68
N ILE A 316 8.18 -20.42 -3.34
CA ILE A 316 8.46 -19.82 -4.64
C ILE A 316 7.55 -20.49 -5.67
N ARG A 317 6.78 -19.68 -6.40
CA ARG A 317 5.75 -20.18 -7.29
C ARG A 317 5.48 -19.26 -8.47
N LEU A 318 5.12 -19.85 -9.59
CA LEU A 318 4.56 -19.14 -10.74
C LEU A 318 3.04 -19.31 -10.70
N LYS A 319 2.31 -18.19 -10.64
CA LYS A 319 0.85 -18.15 -10.79
C LYS A 319 0.54 -17.75 -12.23
N ARG A 320 -0.14 -18.62 -12.96
CA ARG A 320 -0.64 -18.34 -14.31
C ARG A 320 -2.15 -18.15 -14.28
N HIS A 321 -2.60 -17.03 -14.81
CA HIS A 321 -4.00 -16.64 -14.91
C HIS A 321 -4.46 -16.69 -16.37
N ARG A 322 -5.14 -17.76 -16.76
CA ARG A 322 -5.67 -17.96 -18.12
C ARG A 322 -7.09 -17.38 -18.20
N PRO A 323 -7.35 -16.31 -18.96
CA PRO A 323 -8.70 -15.78 -19.15
C PRO A 323 -9.57 -16.79 -19.93
N MET A 324 -10.85 -16.88 -19.59
CA MET A 324 -11.80 -17.80 -20.24
C MET A 324 -13.05 -17.07 -20.74
N ASP A 325 -13.66 -16.25 -19.88
CA ASP A 325 -14.90 -15.51 -20.15
C ASP A 325 -15.98 -16.35 -20.86
N LYS A 326 -16.30 -17.52 -20.26
CA LYS A 326 -17.34 -18.44 -20.76
C LYS A 326 -18.57 -18.39 -19.86
N SER A 327 -19.74 -18.48 -20.45
CA SER A 327 -21.01 -18.61 -19.76
C SER A 327 -21.77 -19.81 -20.28
N VAL A 328 -22.28 -20.64 -19.40
CA VAL A 328 -23.07 -21.84 -19.76
C VAL A 328 -24.30 -21.96 -18.86
N ASP A 329 -25.43 -22.25 -19.47
CA ASP A 329 -26.65 -22.57 -18.72
C ASP A 329 -26.54 -23.99 -18.16
N ILE A 330 -26.85 -24.14 -16.87
CA ILE A 330 -26.81 -25.42 -16.15
C ILE A 330 -28.10 -25.66 -15.37
N LEU A 331 -28.38 -26.91 -15.06
CA LEU A 331 -29.54 -27.37 -14.30
C LEU A 331 -29.08 -28.37 -13.23
N GLU A 332 -29.92 -28.68 -12.25
CA GLU A 332 -29.62 -29.65 -11.17
C GLU A 332 -29.09 -30.99 -11.67
N LYS A 333 -29.37 -31.40 -12.92
CA LYS A 333 -28.94 -32.70 -13.47
C LYS A 333 -28.00 -32.55 -14.66
N THR A 334 -27.35 -31.40 -14.81
CA THR A 334 -26.29 -31.24 -15.80
C THR A 334 -25.16 -32.20 -15.45
N GLU A 335 -24.79 -33.06 -16.39
CA GLU A 335 -23.71 -34.04 -16.25
C GLU A 335 -22.82 -34.02 -17.49
N ASN A 336 -21.51 -34.17 -17.29
CA ASN A 336 -20.49 -34.30 -18.34
C ASN A 336 -20.57 -33.23 -19.45
N LEU A 337 -20.81 -31.97 -19.07
CA LEU A 337 -20.85 -30.85 -20.00
C LEU A 337 -19.43 -30.30 -20.21
N GLN A 338 -18.88 -30.52 -21.41
CA GLN A 338 -17.60 -29.96 -21.82
C GLN A 338 -17.77 -28.46 -22.14
N VAL A 339 -17.03 -27.59 -21.46
CA VAL A 339 -17.09 -26.12 -21.66
C VAL A 339 -15.88 -25.61 -22.44
N ASP A 340 -14.71 -26.16 -22.13
CA ASP A 340 -13.42 -25.83 -22.75
C ASP A 340 -12.51 -27.06 -22.69
N GLU A 341 -11.41 -27.13 -23.44
CA GLU A 341 -10.45 -28.24 -23.39
C GLU A 341 -9.99 -28.60 -21.96
N ASP A 342 -9.86 -27.60 -21.08
CA ASP A 342 -9.40 -27.76 -19.70
C ASP A 342 -10.54 -27.78 -18.67
N ILE A 343 -11.81 -27.68 -19.10
CA ILE A 343 -12.97 -27.56 -18.21
C ILE A 343 -14.11 -28.50 -18.62
N LEU A 344 -14.41 -29.42 -17.71
CA LEU A 344 -15.57 -30.31 -17.77
C LEU A 344 -16.44 -30.11 -16.52
N ILE A 345 -17.70 -29.71 -16.70
CA ILE A 345 -18.69 -29.76 -15.62
C ILE A 345 -19.16 -31.20 -15.51
N LYS A 346 -18.69 -31.90 -14.48
CA LYS A 346 -18.98 -33.33 -14.27
C LYS A 346 -20.40 -33.54 -13.78
N SER A 347 -20.81 -32.78 -12.78
CA SER A 347 -22.16 -32.85 -12.24
C SER A 347 -22.55 -31.54 -11.58
N VAL A 348 -23.85 -31.28 -11.62
CA VAL A 348 -24.54 -30.32 -10.76
C VAL A 348 -25.49 -31.15 -9.90
N TYR A 349 -25.74 -30.75 -8.66
CA TYR A 349 -26.77 -31.37 -7.81
C TYR A 349 -27.08 -30.47 -6.61
N PHE A 350 -28.20 -30.74 -5.92
CA PHE A 350 -28.51 -30.10 -4.66
C PHE A 350 -28.13 -30.97 -3.46
N GLU A 351 -27.51 -30.36 -2.46
CA GLU A 351 -27.27 -30.97 -1.15
C GLU A 351 -27.92 -30.08 -0.09
N GLY A 352 -29.05 -30.51 0.49
CA GLY A 352 -29.79 -29.65 1.43
C GLY A 352 -30.37 -28.43 0.71
N ASP A 353 -29.92 -27.23 1.09
CA ASP A 353 -30.26 -25.94 0.47
C ASP A 353 -29.05 -25.32 -0.26
N THR A 354 -28.13 -26.16 -0.73
CA THR A 354 -26.89 -25.75 -1.40
C THR A 354 -26.87 -26.32 -2.80
N THR A 355 -26.50 -25.49 -3.76
CA THR A 355 -26.17 -25.91 -5.12
C THR A 355 -24.70 -26.33 -5.18
N CYS A 356 -24.44 -27.57 -5.59
CA CYS A 356 -23.09 -28.10 -5.75
C CYS A 356 -22.77 -28.25 -7.23
N VAL A 357 -21.63 -27.72 -7.66
CA VAL A 357 -21.10 -27.86 -9.01
C VAL A 357 -19.74 -28.54 -8.93
N ILE A 358 -19.61 -29.72 -9.55
CA ILE A 358 -18.34 -30.44 -9.68
C ILE A 358 -17.72 -30.09 -11.03
N VAL A 359 -16.56 -29.44 -11.00
CA VAL A 359 -15.80 -29.08 -12.19
C VAL A 359 -14.49 -29.86 -12.20
N SER A 360 -14.20 -30.57 -13.29
CA SER A 360 -12.94 -31.25 -13.52
C SER A 360 -12.00 -30.32 -14.30
N SER A 361 -10.83 -30.01 -13.73
CA SER A 361 -9.81 -29.17 -14.36
C SER A 361 -8.43 -29.40 -13.77
N ARG A 362 -7.38 -29.10 -14.53
CA ARG A 362 -5.98 -29.15 -14.04
C ARG A 362 -5.62 -27.98 -13.12
N GLY A 363 -6.25 -26.83 -13.35
CA GLY A 363 -6.10 -25.63 -12.52
C GLY A 363 -7.37 -25.37 -11.72
N VAL A 364 -7.36 -24.33 -10.89
CA VAL A 364 -8.51 -23.92 -10.08
C VAL A 364 -9.34 -22.91 -10.87
N PRO A 365 -10.56 -23.25 -11.32
CA PRO A 365 -11.40 -22.31 -12.04
C PRO A 365 -12.02 -21.28 -11.09
N SER A 366 -12.19 -20.04 -11.59
CA SER A 366 -12.98 -19.00 -10.93
C SER A 366 -14.38 -19.01 -11.50
N LEU A 367 -15.36 -19.26 -10.63
CA LEU A 367 -16.75 -19.46 -10.98
C LEU A 367 -17.64 -18.42 -10.32
N GLU A 368 -18.62 -17.93 -11.07
CA GLU A 368 -19.75 -17.15 -10.60
C GLU A 368 -21.02 -17.87 -11.03
N LEU A 369 -21.93 -18.15 -10.10
CA LEU A 369 -23.19 -18.81 -10.39
C LEU A 369 -24.33 -17.81 -10.24
N PHE A 370 -25.17 -17.69 -11.27
CA PHE A 370 -26.35 -16.84 -11.26
C PHE A 370 -27.62 -17.69 -11.29
N ASP A 371 -28.67 -17.28 -10.59
CA ASP A 371 -30.04 -17.76 -10.80
C ASP A 371 -30.86 -16.63 -11.41
N GLY A 372 -31.14 -16.73 -12.72
CA GLY A 372 -31.59 -15.58 -13.51
C GLY A 372 -30.54 -14.47 -13.53
N ASP A 373 -30.83 -13.33 -12.89
CA ASP A 373 -29.92 -12.17 -12.77
C ASP A 373 -29.27 -12.06 -11.38
N GLU A 374 -29.61 -12.93 -10.44
CA GLU A 374 -29.11 -12.88 -9.05
C GLU A 374 -27.85 -13.74 -8.89
N LEU A 375 -26.77 -13.14 -8.37
CA LEU A 375 -25.53 -13.84 -8.06
C LEU A 375 -25.70 -14.67 -6.79
N MET A 376 -25.43 -15.97 -6.87
CA MET A 376 -25.43 -16.88 -5.74
C MET A 376 -24.11 -16.82 -4.98
N GLU A 377 -24.17 -16.72 -3.65
CA GLU A 377 -22.97 -16.66 -2.80
C GLU A 377 -22.25 -18.01 -2.77
N ILE A 378 -20.94 -18.01 -2.97
CA ILE A 378 -20.10 -19.20 -2.85
C ILE A 378 -19.69 -19.43 -1.40
N ILE A 379 -20.11 -20.57 -0.85
CA ILE A 379 -19.93 -20.95 0.56
C ILE A 379 -18.47 -21.31 0.86
N ASN A 380 -17.83 -22.01 -0.06
CA ASN A 380 -16.47 -22.54 0.14
C ASN A 380 -15.41 -21.69 -0.55
N HIS A 381 -15.63 -20.37 -0.63
CA HIS A 381 -14.68 -19.42 -1.17
C HIS A 381 -13.29 -19.62 -0.55
N GLY A 382 -12.26 -19.64 -1.38
CA GLY A 382 -10.88 -19.77 -0.92
C GLY A 382 -10.41 -21.19 -0.56
N SER A 383 -11.29 -22.20 -0.55
CA SER A 383 -10.93 -23.59 -0.18
C SER A 383 -9.85 -24.21 -1.07
N TYR A 384 -9.70 -23.68 -2.29
CA TYR A 384 -8.75 -24.15 -3.29
C TYR A 384 -7.66 -23.13 -3.60
N GLU A 385 -7.53 -22.08 -2.76
CA GLU A 385 -6.45 -21.12 -2.93
C GLU A 385 -5.09 -21.81 -2.89
N LYS A 386 -4.21 -21.40 -3.81
CA LYS A 386 -2.81 -21.85 -3.85
C LYS A 386 -2.62 -23.35 -4.11
N GLN A 387 -3.65 -24.08 -4.57
CA GLN A 387 -3.48 -25.48 -5.00
C GLN A 387 -2.60 -25.56 -6.25
N ALA A 388 -1.66 -26.52 -6.26
CA ALA A 388 -0.78 -26.74 -7.40
C ALA A 388 -1.57 -27.20 -8.62
N GLU A 389 -1.09 -26.82 -9.81
CA GLU A 389 -1.56 -27.39 -11.07
C GLU A 389 -1.32 -28.89 -11.06
N SER A 390 -2.34 -29.66 -11.41
CA SER A 390 -2.27 -31.10 -11.52
C SER A 390 -1.85 -31.53 -12.93
N GLU A 391 -1.12 -32.65 -13.03
CA GLU A 391 -0.78 -33.28 -14.32
C GLU A 391 -2.06 -33.72 -15.05
N GLU A 392 -2.99 -34.31 -14.31
CA GLU A 392 -4.30 -34.76 -14.79
C GLU A 392 -5.42 -33.89 -14.20
N PRO A 393 -6.55 -33.69 -14.90
CA PRO A 393 -7.70 -32.96 -14.34
C PRO A 393 -8.18 -33.56 -13.01
N VAL A 394 -8.43 -32.70 -12.02
CA VAL A 394 -8.99 -33.09 -10.71
C VAL A 394 -10.35 -32.45 -10.50
N ASP A 395 -11.16 -33.06 -9.63
CA ASP A 395 -12.53 -32.64 -9.36
C ASP A 395 -12.57 -31.60 -8.25
N TRP A 396 -13.02 -30.40 -8.61
CA TRP A 396 -13.25 -29.27 -7.73
C TRP A 396 -14.74 -29.17 -7.42
N VAL A 397 -15.09 -29.18 -6.14
CA VAL A 397 -16.50 -29.06 -5.70
C VAL A 397 -16.76 -27.63 -5.25
N PHE A 398 -17.57 -26.90 -6.00
CA PHE A 398 -18.01 -25.55 -5.65
C PHE A 398 -19.40 -25.59 -5.06
N ARG A 399 -19.60 -24.90 -3.94
CA ARG A 399 -20.85 -24.91 -3.17
C ARG A 399 -21.41 -23.50 -3.11
N PHE A 400 -22.65 -23.34 -3.53
CA PHE A 400 -23.35 -22.06 -3.59
C PHE A 400 -24.59 -22.07 -2.70
N GLU A 401 -24.87 -20.97 -2.01
CA GLU A 401 -26.03 -20.82 -1.15
C GLU A 401 -27.32 -20.77 -1.98
N GLY A 402 -28.31 -21.57 -1.59
CA GLY A 402 -29.61 -21.66 -2.26
C GLY A 402 -29.69 -22.73 -3.36
N LYS A 403 -30.91 -22.88 -3.90
CA LYS A 403 -31.23 -23.76 -5.03
C LYS A 403 -31.66 -22.93 -6.23
N GLY A 404 -30.77 -22.82 -7.22
CA GLY A 404 -31.09 -22.11 -8.45
C GLY A 404 -32.07 -22.89 -9.33
N GLN A 405 -33.00 -22.20 -9.98
CA GLN A 405 -33.94 -22.81 -10.94
C GLN A 405 -33.54 -22.57 -12.39
N ASN A 406 -32.97 -21.40 -12.68
CA ASN A 406 -32.53 -20.97 -14.00
C ASN A 406 -31.06 -20.55 -13.91
N MET A 407 -30.18 -21.55 -13.79
CA MET A 407 -28.79 -21.30 -13.42
C MET A 407 -27.90 -21.02 -14.63
N ARG A 408 -27.10 -19.95 -14.54
CA ARG A 408 -25.99 -19.67 -15.47
C ARG A 408 -24.67 -19.69 -14.71
N LEU A 409 -23.73 -20.51 -15.16
CA LEU A 409 -22.39 -20.57 -14.62
C LEU A 409 -21.43 -19.77 -15.50
N ASP A 410 -20.86 -18.72 -14.93
CA ASP A 410 -19.85 -17.89 -15.56
C ASP A 410 -18.45 -18.34 -15.08
N ILE A 411 -17.59 -18.71 -16.03
CA ILE A 411 -16.21 -19.14 -15.82
C ILE A 411 -15.30 -18.03 -16.32
N ARG A 412 -14.77 -17.24 -15.38
CA ARG A 412 -14.02 -16.01 -15.71
C ARG A 412 -12.59 -16.34 -16.14
N TYR A 413 -11.92 -17.21 -15.39
CA TYR A 413 -10.52 -17.58 -15.61
C TYR A 413 -10.16 -18.90 -14.90
N ILE A 414 -9.00 -19.45 -15.22
CA ILE A 414 -8.39 -20.59 -14.52
C ILE A 414 -7.04 -20.17 -13.95
N MET A 415 -6.82 -20.48 -12.67
CA MET A 415 -5.55 -20.27 -11.99
C MET A 415 -4.73 -21.56 -11.96
N TYR A 416 -3.50 -21.47 -12.43
CA TYR A 416 -2.51 -22.54 -12.35
C TYR A 416 -1.36 -22.10 -11.45
N TYR A 417 -0.96 -22.96 -10.52
CA TYR A 417 0.21 -22.71 -9.67
C TYR A 417 1.27 -23.77 -9.91
N THR A 418 2.49 -23.33 -10.19
CA THR A 418 3.66 -24.21 -10.23
C THR A 418 4.59 -23.82 -9.11
N TYR A 419 4.95 -24.79 -8.26
CA TYR A 419 5.77 -24.58 -7.07
C TYR A 419 7.21 -25.04 -7.28
N SER A 420 8.10 -24.49 -6.48
CA SER A 420 9.40 -25.08 -6.18
C SER A 420 9.44 -25.56 -4.74
N ASP A 421 10.12 -26.68 -4.53
CA ASP A 421 10.45 -27.19 -3.20
C ASP A 421 11.71 -26.53 -2.62
N GLU A 422 12.42 -25.75 -3.43
CA GLU A 422 13.64 -25.06 -3.02
C GLU A 422 13.34 -23.81 -2.20
N LYS A 423 14.32 -23.43 -1.38
CA LYS A 423 14.31 -22.20 -0.59
C LYS A 423 15.63 -21.48 -0.79
N VAL A 424 15.61 -20.16 -0.68
CA VAL A 424 16.82 -19.33 -0.77
C VAL A 424 17.07 -18.69 0.58
N SER A 425 18.20 -19.02 1.20
CA SER A 425 18.66 -18.40 2.44
C SER A 425 19.60 -17.24 2.11
N ILE A 426 19.32 -16.08 2.71
CA ILE A 426 20.07 -14.84 2.53
C ILE A 426 20.60 -14.44 3.92
N PRO A 427 21.85 -14.81 4.26
CA PRO A 427 22.47 -14.32 5.48
C PRO A 427 22.67 -12.81 5.37
N ILE A 428 22.53 -12.07 6.46
CA ILE A 428 22.71 -10.62 6.53
C ILE A 428 23.86 -10.41 7.51
N ASP A 429 24.94 -9.80 7.01
CA ASP A 429 26.21 -9.65 7.74
C ASP A 429 26.24 -8.37 8.57
#